data_AF-A0A2V8ZNR4-F1
#
_entry.id   AF-A0A2V8ZNR4-F1
#
_cell.length_a   1.000
_cell.length_b   1.000
_cell.length_c   1.000
_cell.angle_alpha   90.00
_cell.angle_beta   90.00
_cell.angle_gamma   90.00
#
_symmetry.space_group_name_H-M   'P 1'
#
loop_
_entity.id
_entity.type
_entity.pdbx_description
1 polymer ?
#
loop_
_entity_poly.entity_id
_entity_poly.type
_entity_poly.pdbx_seq_one_letter_code
_entity_poly.pdbx_strand_id
1 'polypeptide(L)'
;MKNSSFFRCFALLAALVLAVPLLAKPFSKNISLAQSAKLGKAELQAGEYRLMIDGNKATVEKGGKVVAESEGRWEDRSAKSSYDSLLIGENGQVKEVRFSGQSRVFVFGE
;
A
#
# COMPACT_ATOMS: atom_id res chain seq x y z
N MET A 1 -35.10 39.76 37.92
CA MET A 1 -35.95 38.53 37.94
C MET A 1 -36.45 38.26 36.53
N LYS A 2 -36.54 36.97 36.18
CA LYS A 2 -37.31 36.36 35.09
C LYS A 2 -36.58 36.06 33.77
N ASN A 3 -36.14 34.80 33.72
CA ASN A 3 -35.59 34.04 32.62
C ASN A 3 -36.57 33.95 31.45
N SER A 4 -36.07 33.91 30.21
CA SER A 4 -36.69 33.06 29.17
C SER A 4 -35.84 32.92 27.91
N SER A 5 -35.62 31.65 27.56
CA SER A 5 -35.69 31.10 26.21
C SER A 5 -34.55 31.38 25.24
N PHE A 6 -33.57 30.48 25.20
CA PHE A 6 -32.88 30.12 23.95
C PHE A 6 -32.66 28.61 23.91
N PHE A 7 -33.75 27.89 23.66
CA PHE A 7 -33.69 26.55 23.07
C PHE A 7 -33.47 26.67 21.56
N ARG A 8 -32.70 25.72 21.02
CA ARG A 8 -32.55 25.25 19.62
C ARG A 8 -31.11 25.41 19.14
N CYS A 9 -30.25 24.41 19.36
CA CYS A 9 -30.12 23.20 18.53
C CYS A 9 -29.90 23.55 17.05
N PHE A 10 -28.66 23.50 16.58
CA PHE A 10 -28.19 22.47 15.63
C PHE A 10 -26.67 22.64 15.42
N ALA A 11 -25.90 21.96 16.24
CA ALA A 11 -24.53 21.62 15.90
C ALA A 11 -24.61 20.50 14.83
N LEU A 12 -24.19 20.79 13.61
CA LEU A 12 -23.87 19.75 12.62
C LEU A 12 -22.45 20.01 12.13
N LEU A 13 -21.50 19.71 13.01
CA LEU A 13 -20.13 19.44 12.62
C LEU A 13 -20.12 18.01 12.08
N ALA A 14 -20.24 17.85 10.76
CA ALA A 14 -20.03 16.57 10.11
C ALA A 14 -18.53 16.22 10.19
N ALA A 15 -18.11 15.70 11.34
CA ALA A 15 -16.84 15.01 11.44
C ALA A 15 -16.97 13.71 10.64
N LEU A 16 -16.42 13.71 9.42
CA LEU A 16 -16.18 12.47 8.68
C LEU A 16 -15.13 11.69 9.50
N VAL A 17 -15.60 10.88 10.45
CA VAL A 17 -14.73 9.92 11.13
C VAL A 17 -14.34 8.92 10.05
N LEU A 18 -13.17 9.12 9.45
CA LEU A 18 -12.49 8.09 8.69
C LEU A 18 -12.23 6.96 9.68
N ALA A 19 -13.15 6.00 9.74
CA ALA A 19 -12.94 4.75 10.43
C ALA A 19 -11.75 4.07 9.76
N VAL A 20 -10.55 4.28 10.30
CA VAL A 20 -9.35 3.57 9.85
C VAL A 20 -9.60 2.10 10.23
N PRO A 21 -9.77 1.17 9.28
CA PRO A 21 -9.96 -0.21 9.63
C PRO A 21 -8.64 -0.73 10.20
N LEU A 22 -8.74 -1.21 11.45
CA LEU A 22 -7.94 -2.23 12.12
C LEU A 22 -6.53 -2.47 11.56
N LEU A 23 -5.53 -2.17 12.40
CA LEU A 23 -4.12 -2.59 12.35
C LEU A 23 -3.96 -4.00 11.75
N ALA A 24 -3.97 -4.12 10.43
CA ALA A 24 -3.48 -5.29 9.74
C ALA A 24 -1.98 -5.32 9.97
N LYS A 25 -1.43 -6.47 10.36
CA LYS A 25 0.03 -6.61 10.48
C LYS A 25 0.65 -6.16 9.16
N PRO A 26 1.61 -5.23 9.16
CA PRO A 26 2.25 -4.78 7.93
C PRO A 26 2.78 -6.00 7.19
N PHE A 27 2.37 -6.14 5.94
CA PHE A 27 2.72 -7.29 5.13
C PHE A 27 4.19 -7.17 4.76
N SER A 28 5.01 -8.14 5.15
CA SER A 28 6.45 -8.12 4.88
C SER A 28 6.89 -9.36 4.12
N LYS A 29 7.57 -9.14 2.98
CA LYS A 29 8.13 -10.21 2.14
C LYS A 29 9.46 -9.78 1.55
N ASN A 30 10.35 -10.75 1.36
CA ASN A 30 11.53 -10.53 0.53
C ASN A 30 11.13 -10.67 -0.93
N ILE A 31 11.63 -9.77 -1.76
CA ILE A 31 11.42 -9.75 -3.21
C ILE A 31 12.78 -9.69 -3.91
N SER A 32 12.89 -10.42 -5.01
CA SER A 32 14.07 -10.42 -5.86
C SER A 32 13.77 -9.67 -7.16
N LEU A 33 14.61 -8.70 -7.48
CA LEU A 33 14.59 -8.00 -8.76
C LEU A 33 15.65 -8.60 -9.67
N ALA A 34 15.24 -9.28 -10.73
CA ALA A 34 16.15 -9.83 -11.73
C ALA A 34 16.84 -8.75 -12.59
N GLN A 35 16.22 -7.57 -12.69
CA GLN A 35 16.70 -6.42 -13.44
C GLN A 35 16.35 -5.13 -12.71
N SER A 36 16.95 -4.02 -13.13
CA SER A 36 16.59 -2.72 -12.58
C SER A 36 15.12 -2.38 -12.88
N ALA A 37 14.43 -1.81 -11.89
CA ALA A 37 13.02 -1.51 -11.98
C ALA A 37 12.70 -0.17 -11.29
N LYS A 38 11.71 0.53 -11.80
CA LYS A 38 11.24 1.81 -11.25
C LYS A 38 10.07 1.56 -10.31
N LEU A 39 10.16 2.11 -9.11
CA LEU A 39 9.09 2.04 -8.12
C LEU A 39 8.82 3.45 -7.58
N GLY A 40 7.65 4.00 -7.94
CA GLY A 40 7.36 5.41 -7.72
C GLY A 40 8.43 6.28 -8.38
N LYS A 41 9.10 7.12 -7.58
CA LYS A 41 10.18 8.02 -8.05
C LYS A 41 11.58 7.40 -7.98
N ALA A 42 11.71 6.19 -7.45
CA ALA A 42 12.99 5.55 -7.24
C ALA A 42 13.31 4.54 -8.33
N GLU A 43 14.58 4.45 -8.70
CA GLU A 43 15.10 3.40 -9.57
C GLU A 43 15.87 2.38 -8.73
N LEU A 44 15.31 1.19 -8.63
CA LEU A 44 15.87 0.07 -7.88
C LEU A 44 16.74 -0.76 -8.82
N GLN A 45 17.96 -1.07 -8.39
CA GLN A 45 18.85 -1.96 -9.14
C GLN A 45 18.45 -3.43 -8.94
N ALA A 46 18.90 -4.32 -9.82
CA ALA A 46 18.75 -5.76 -9.60
C ALA A 46 19.29 -6.20 -8.22
N GLY A 47 18.61 -7.16 -7.59
CA GLY A 47 19.00 -7.73 -6.30
C GLY A 47 17.83 -7.99 -5.35
N GLU A 48 18.18 -8.31 -4.10
CA GLU A 48 17.22 -8.65 -3.05
C GLU A 48 16.81 -7.43 -2.23
N TYR A 49 15.51 -7.34 -1.96
CA TYR A 49 14.89 -6.27 -1.18
C TYR A 49 13.84 -6.84 -0.23
N ARG A 50 13.50 -6.06 0.79
CA ARG A 50 12.34 -6.31 1.64
C ARG A 50 11.23 -5.35 1.25
N LEU A 51 10.10 -5.90 0.82
CA LEU A 51 8.87 -5.17 0.60
C LEU A 51 8.02 -5.20 1.86
N MET A 52 7.63 -4.03 2.33
CA MET A 52 6.71 -3.83 3.44
C MET A 52 5.50 -3.08 2.92
N ILE A 53 4.30 -3.59 3.17
CA ILE A 53 3.05 -2.93 2.77
C ILE A 53 2.21 -2.70 4.03
N ASP A 54 1.90 -1.44 4.28
CA ASP A 54 1.02 -1.00 5.36
C ASP A 54 -0.17 -0.25 4.75
N GLY A 55 -1.34 -0.89 4.73
CA GLY A 55 -2.52 -0.38 4.05
C GLY A 55 -2.28 -0.17 2.55
N ASN A 56 -2.22 1.10 2.13
CA ASN A 56 -1.98 1.55 0.76
C ASN A 56 -0.51 1.96 0.51
N LYS A 57 0.34 2.01 1.54
CA LYS A 57 1.73 2.41 1.42
C LYS A 57 2.63 1.18 1.30
N ALA A 58 3.49 1.19 0.30
CA ALA A 58 4.55 0.22 0.12
C ALA A 58 5.93 0.86 0.34
N THR A 59 6.74 0.25 1.18
CA THR A 59 8.11 0.63 1.49
C THR A 59 9.03 -0.50 1.07
N VAL A 60 10.11 -0.15 0.36
CA VAL A 60 11.14 -1.09 -0.03
C VAL A 60 12.41 -0.79 0.72
N GLU A 61 12.98 -1.81 1.35
CA GLU A 61 14.23 -1.72 2.09
C GLU A 61 15.34 -2.55 1.46
N LYS A 62 16.57 -2.04 1.51
CA LYS A 62 17.79 -2.77 1.21
C LYS A 62 18.74 -2.67 2.39
N GLY A 63 19.10 -3.80 2.98
CA GLY A 63 19.99 -3.82 4.16
C GLY A 63 19.47 -3.01 5.36
N GLY A 64 18.14 -2.97 5.55
CA GLY A 64 17.50 -2.23 6.64
C GLY A 64 17.36 -0.72 6.41
N LYS A 65 17.67 -0.21 5.21
CA LYS A 65 17.43 1.17 4.83
C LYS A 65 16.31 1.25 3.81
N VAL A 66 15.38 2.18 4.00
CA VAL A 66 14.35 2.50 3.02
C VAL A 66 15.01 3.09 1.77
N VAL A 67 14.78 2.45 0.62
CA VAL A 67 15.33 2.85 -0.68
C VAL A 67 14.26 3.32 -1.67
N ALA A 68 12.99 2.93 -1.44
CA ALA A 68 11.86 3.43 -2.21
C ALA A 68 10.59 3.40 -1.36
N GLU A 69 9.69 4.32 -1.67
CA GLU A 69 8.31 4.31 -1.18
C GLU A 69 7.37 4.57 -2.35
N SER A 70 6.25 3.87 -2.36
CA SER A 70 5.21 4.01 -3.38
C SER A 70 3.85 3.72 -2.77
N GLU A 71 2.82 4.34 -3.31
CA GLU A 71 1.44 4.03 -2.94
C GLU A 71 0.86 2.98 -3.88
N GLY A 72 -0.19 2.32 -3.43
CA GLY A 72 -0.88 1.31 -4.22
C GLY A 72 -2.14 0.83 -3.54
N ARG A 73 -2.68 -0.27 -4.07
CA ARG A 73 -3.91 -0.87 -3.56
C ARG A 73 -3.87 -2.38 -3.66
N TRP A 74 -4.55 -3.02 -2.72
CA TRP A 74 -4.80 -4.45 -2.78
C TRP A 74 -5.92 -4.74 -3.78
N GLU A 75 -5.67 -5.67 -4.69
CA GLU A 75 -6.68 -6.19 -5.61
C GLU A 75 -6.79 -7.70 -5.48
N ASP A 76 -8.02 -8.19 -5.40
CA ASP A 76 -8.28 -9.63 -5.44
C ASP A 76 -8.20 -10.14 -6.88
N ARG A 77 -7.70 -11.37 -7.02
CA ARG A 77 -7.65 -12.15 -8.26
C ARG A 77 -8.49 -13.40 -8.08
N SER A 78 -9.01 -13.91 -9.20
CA SER A 78 -9.83 -15.12 -9.23
C SER A 78 -9.07 -16.40 -8.87
N ALA A 79 -7.73 -16.38 -8.99
CA ALA A 79 -6.86 -17.51 -8.69
C ALA A 79 -5.70 -17.10 -7.78
N LYS A 80 -5.21 -18.07 -7.00
CA LYS A 80 -4.01 -17.90 -6.19
C LYS A 80 -2.76 -17.87 -7.07
N SER A 81 -1.80 -17.04 -6.70
CA SER A 81 -0.50 -17.03 -7.36
C SER A 81 0.31 -18.25 -6.94
N SER A 82 0.94 -18.93 -7.91
CA SER A 82 1.78 -20.11 -7.63
C SER A 82 3.14 -19.71 -7.03
N TYR A 83 3.68 -18.56 -7.44
CA TYR A 83 4.99 -18.06 -7.04
C TYR A 83 4.93 -16.57 -6.70
N ASP A 84 5.92 -16.10 -5.93
CA ASP A 84 6.16 -14.68 -5.73
C ASP A 84 6.65 -14.09 -7.05
N SER A 85 6.03 -13.02 -7.55
CA SER A 85 6.40 -12.41 -8.83
C SER A 85 6.13 -10.93 -8.87
N LEU A 86 6.96 -10.21 -9.60
CA LEU A 86 6.74 -8.81 -9.93
C LEU A 86 6.36 -8.67 -11.40
N LEU A 87 5.28 -7.94 -11.67
CA LEU A 87 4.94 -7.55 -13.02
C LEU A 87 5.65 -6.24 -13.34
N ILE A 88 6.56 -6.28 -14.29
CA ILE A 88 7.27 -5.10 -14.79
C ILE A 88 6.59 -4.63 -16.07
N GLY A 89 6.27 -3.34 -16.13
CA GLY A 89 5.74 -2.69 -17.32
C GLY A 89 6.81 -2.40 -18.37
N GLU A 90 6.38 -1.94 -19.54
CA GLU A 90 7.26 -1.67 -20.69
C GLU A 90 8.36 -0.64 -20.41
N ASN A 91 8.12 0.30 -19.48
CA ASN A 91 9.07 1.34 -19.11
C ASN A 91 9.96 0.94 -17.91
N GLY A 92 9.95 -0.34 -17.54
CA GLY A 92 10.66 -0.86 -16.37
C GLY A 92 9.97 -0.55 -15.04
N GLN A 93 8.75 -0.02 -15.03
CA GLN A 93 8.02 0.27 -13.80
C GLN A 93 7.43 -0.99 -13.18
N VAL A 94 7.52 -1.14 -11.86
CA VAL A 94 6.85 -2.21 -11.13
C VAL A 94 5.35 -1.89 -11.07
N LYS A 95 4.51 -2.69 -11.72
CA LYS A 95 3.05 -2.49 -11.77
C LYS A 95 2.34 -3.22 -10.63
N GLU A 96 2.73 -4.46 -10.36
CA GLU A 96 2.13 -5.24 -9.29
C GLU A 96 3.10 -6.26 -8.70
N VAL A 97 2.85 -6.63 -7.45
CA VAL A 97 3.50 -7.77 -6.78
C VAL A 97 2.44 -8.81 -6.47
N ARG A 98 2.75 -10.04 -6.87
CA ARG A 98 1.96 -11.23 -6.56
C ARG A 98 2.69 -12.05 -5.52
N PHE A 99 1.91 -12.66 -4.62
CA PHE A 99 2.44 -13.41 -3.50
C PHE A 99 1.97 -14.87 -3.58
N SER A 100 2.90 -15.81 -3.48
CA SER A 100 2.63 -17.24 -3.54
C SER A 100 1.58 -17.66 -2.51
N GLY A 101 0.60 -18.44 -2.95
CA GLY A 101 -0.52 -18.92 -2.14
C GLY A 101 -1.57 -17.86 -1.80
N GLN A 102 -1.41 -16.61 -2.26
CA GLN A 102 -2.38 -15.53 -2.09
C GLN A 102 -3.18 -15.30 -3.38
N SER A 103 -4.47 -15.04 -3.23
CA SER A 103 -5.35 -14.56 -4.31
C SER A 103 -5.34 -13.03 -4.43
N ARG A 104 -4.83 -12.32 -3.43
CA ARG A 104 -4.67 -10.86 -3.48
C ARG A 104 -3.28 -10.47 -3.97
N VAL A 105 -3.23 -9.39 -4.74
CA VAL A 105 -2.00 -8.78 -5.25
C VAL A 105 -1.95 -7.33 -4.80
N PHE A 106 -0.74 -6.75 -4.77
CA PHE A 106 -0.59 -5.32 -4.54
C PHE A 106 -0.25 -4.64 -5.86
N VAL A 107 -1.11 -3.73 -6.30
CA VAL A 107 -0.94 -2.93 -7.53
C VAL A 107 -0.43 -1.56 -7.15
N PHE A 108 0.72 -1.16 -7.68
CA PHE A 108 1.30 0.16 -7.44
C PHE A 108 0.57 1.24 -8.24
N GLY A 109 0.48 2.43 -7.65
CA GLY A 109 0.06 3.63 -8.35
C GLY A 109 1.12 4.09 -9.36
N GLU A 110 0.67 4.82 -10.38
CA GLU A 110 1.53 5.44 -11.39
C GLU A 110 2.38 6.59 -10.85
#